data_AF-A0A0N4VXV8-F1
#
_entry.id   AF-A0A0N4VXV8-F1
#
_cell.length_a   1.000
_cell.length_b   1.000
_cell.length_c   1.000
_cell.angle_alpha   90.00
_cell.angle_beta   90.00
_cell.angle_gamma   90.00
#
_symmetry.space_group_name_H-M   'P 1'
#
loop_
_entity.id
_entity.type
_entity.pdbx_description
1 polymer ?
#
loop_
_entity_poly.entity_id
_entity_poly.type
_entity_poly.pdbx_seq_one_letter_code
_entity_poly.pdbx_strand_id
1 'polypeptide(L)'
;MYTNDLVWSDEWAEKALDWLNSPEQRDSINADMAVGGRGLIVNADEKAVWQKILDVLEIHFDEKEAELDSLPAGTLYGCNGYMSTRSTEDDYVSAVCLYKRQ
;
A
#
# COMPACT_ATOMS: atom_id res chain seq x y z
N MET A 1 4.55 13.22 2.88
CA MET A 1 4.02 14.28 2.00
C MET A 1 4.34 13.87 0.57
N TYR A 2 3.74 12.77 0.08
CA TYR A 2 4.12 12.08 -1.17
C TYR A 2 3.02 12.13 -2.23
N THR A 3 2.04 13.01 -2.07
CA THR A 3 0.81 13.03 -2.88
C THR A 3 0.43 14.42 -3.37
N ASN A 4 1.38 15.38 -3.35
CA ASN A 4 1.11 16.70 -3.93
C ASN A 4 0.81 16.49 -5.42
N ASP A 5 -0.38 16.90 -5.84
CA ASP A 5 -0.92 16.75 -7.20
C ASP A 5 -1.40 15.34 -7.61
N LEU A 6 -1.40 14.35 -6.71
CA LEU A 6 -2.04 13.06 -6.94
C LEU A 6 -3.54 13.11 -6.57
N VAL A 7 -4.36 12.30 -7.25
CA VAL A 7 -5.82 12.26 -7.06
C VAL A 7 -6.23 10.95 -6.39
N TRP A 8 -6.79 11.04 -5.19
CA TRP A 8 -7.33 9.88 -4.48
C TRP A 8 -8.52 9.27 -5.22
N SER A 9 -8.59 7.94 -5.23
CA SER A 9 -9.73 7.19 -5.78
C SER A 9 -10.09 5.99 -4.89
N ASP A 10 -11.33 5.97 -4.40
CA ASP A 10 -11.86 4.84 -3.63
C ASP A 10 -11.86 3.54 -4.45
N GLU A 11 -12.15 3.62 -5.76
CA GLU A 11 -12.06 2.46 -6.68
C GLU A 11 -10.64 1.89 -6.71
N TRP A 12 -9.62 2.75 -6.74
CA TRP A 12 -8.22 2.30 -6.72
C TRP A 12 -7.82 1.75 -5.34
N ALA A 13 -8.43 2.24 -4.26
CA ALA A 13 -8.23 1.67 -2.93
C ALA A 13 -8.87 0.28 -2.79
N GLU A 14 -10.04 0.04 -3.39
CA GLU A 14 -10.61 -1.31 -3.48
C GLU A 14 -9.72 -2.25 -4.29
N LYS A 15 -9.24 -1.79 -5.47
CA LYS A 15 -8.28 -2.55 -6.28
C LYS A 15 -6.98 -2.83 -5.54
N ALA A 16 -6.50 -1.94 -4.69
CA ALA A 16 -5.32 -2.17 -3.85
C ALA A 16 -5.54 -3.35 -2.89
N LEU A 17 -6.72 -3.48 -2.31
CA LEU A 17 -7.07 -4.63 -1.47
C LEU A 17 -7.16 -5.92 -2.28
N ASP A 18 -7.80 -5.88 -3.45
CA ASP A 18 -7.87 -7.03 -4.36
C ASP A 18 -6.48 -7.48 -4.82
N TRP A 19 -5.59 -6.53 -5.11
CA TRP A 19 -4.19 -6.79 -5.47
C TRP A 19 -3.43 -7.53 -4.35
N LEU A 20 -3.72 -7.20 -3.09
CA LEU A 20 -3.14 -7.89 -1.93
C LEU A 20 -3.73 -9.30 -1.73
N ASN A 21 -5.02 -9.47 -1.98
CA ASN A 21 -5.75 -10.73 -1.74
C ASN A 21 -5.59 -11.77 -2.85
N SER A 22 -5.37 -11.31 -4.09
CA SER A 22 -5.27 -12.16 -5.28
C SER A 22 -3.97 -11.91 -6.04
N PRO A 23 -2.82 -12.42 -5.55
CA PRO A 23 -1.53 -12.27 -6.21
C PRO A 23 -1.53 -12.69 -7.69
N GLU A 24 -2.31 -13.71 -8.04
CA GLU A 24 -2.48 -14.22 -9.40
C GLU A 24 -3.24 -13.29 -10.34
N GLN A 25 -3.94 -12.27 -9.82
CA GLN A 25 -4.74 -11.32 -10.59
C GLN A 25 -4.12 -9.92 -10.64
N ARG A 26 -2.95 -9.72 -10.03
CA ARG A 26 -2.28 -8.41 -9.93
C ARG A 26 -2.07 -7.75 -11.29
N ASP A 27 -1.66 -8.52 -12.29
CA ASP A 27 -1.40 -8.02 -13.63
C ASP A 27 -2.69 -7.52 -14.33
N SER A 28 -3.86 -8.00 -13.90
CA SER A 28 -5.14 -7.58 -14.48
C SER A 28 -5.59 -6.18 -13.99
N ILE A 29 -5.05 -5.72 -12.85
CA ILE A 29 -5.39 -4.42 -12.24
C ILE A 29 -4.71 -3.24 -12.98
N ASN A 30 -3.72 -3.52 -13.85
CA ASN A 30 -3.08 -2.56 -14.76
C ASN A 30 -2.62 -1.23 -14.11
N ALA A 31 -2.07 -1.33 -12.90
CA ALA A 31 -1.40 -0.23 -12.22
C ALA A 31 -0.05 0.06 -12.89
N ASP A 32 0.29 1.33 -13.05
CA ASP A 32 1.59 1.74 -13.60
C ASP A 32 2.70 1.69 -12.54
N MET A 33 2.31 1.68 -11.27
CA MET A 33 3.21 1.52 -10.13
C MET A 33 2.43 0.94 -8.94
N ALA A 34 3.12 0.13 -8.14
CA ALA A 34 2.65 -0.34 -6.85
C ALA A 34 3.74 -0.07 -5.81
N VAL A 35 3.37 0.56 -4.69
CA VAL A 35 4.28 0.81 -3.57
C VAL A 35 3.67 0.21 -2.33
N GLY A 36 4.38 -0.72 -1.69
CA GLY A 36 3.87 -1.41 -0.52
C GLY A 36 4.55 -2.75 -0.31
N GLY A 37 4.16 -3.41 0.78
CA GLY A 37 4.79 -4.64 1.20
C GLY A 37 4.12 -5.24 2.42
N ARG A 38 4.90 -6.07 3.12
CA ARG A 38 4.45 -6.83 4.28
C ARG A 38 5.44 -6.65 5.42
N GLY A 39 4.95 -6.18 6.57
CA GLY A 39 5.71 -6.05 7.81
C GLY A 39 5.31 -7.11 8.83
N LEU A 40 6.30 -7.61 9.58
CA LEU A 40 6.09 -8.45 10.75
C LEU A 40 5.72 -7.58 11.96
N ILE A 41 4.68 -7.95 12.68
CA ILE A 41 4.30 -7.35 13.96
C ILE A 41 4.89 -8.24 15.05
N VAL A 42 6.14 -7.96 15.42
CA VAL A 42 6.76 -8.67 16.54
C VAL A 42 6.19 -8.14 17.85
N ASN A 43 5.68 -9.03 18.70
CA ASN A 43 5.23 -8.74 20.06
C ASN A 43 4.27 -7.55 20.16
N ALA A 44 3.02 -7.73 19.73
CA ALA A 44 1.87 -6.89 20.11
C ALA A 44 2.25 -5.44 20.49
N ASP A 45 2.91 -4.73 19.58
CA ASP A 45 3.20 -3.31 19.80
C ASP A 45 1.85 -2.63 20.11
N GLU A 46 1.78 -1.84 21.18
CA GLU A 46 0.58 -1.12 21.60
C GLU A 46 0.09 -0.12 20.53
N LYS A 47 0.87 0.10 19.48
CA LYS A 47 0.44 0.81 18.27
C LYS A 47 -0.88 0.27 17.72
N ALA A 48 -1.75 1.21 17.35
CA ALA A 48 -2.98 0.91 16.63
C ALA A 48 -2.67 0.30 15.25
N VAL A 49 -3.60 -0.48 14.71
CA VAL A 49 -3.44 -1.16 13.41
C VAL A 49 -3.08 -0.19 12.28
N TRP A 50 -3.69 1.01 12.26
CA TRP A 50 -3.39 2.02 11.25
C TRP A 50 -1.95 2.55 11.35
N GLN A 51 -1.35 2.63 12.54
CA GLN A 51 0.04 3.04 12.71
C GLN A 51 1.00 1.99 12.15
N LYS A 52 0.69 0.70 12.39
CA LYS A 52 1.47 -0.42 11.84
C LYS A 52 1.38 -0.47 10.31
N ILE A 53 0.21 -0.15 9.75
CA ILE A 53 0.03 0.01 8.30
C ILE A 53 0.88 1.15 7.76
N LEU A 54 0.91 2.30 8.44
CA LEU A 54 1.76 3.42 8.05
C LEU A 54 3.24 3.08 8.12
N ASP A 55 3.72 2.42 9.18
CA ASP A 55 5.12 2.02 9.30
C ASP A 55 5.58 1.17 8.09
N VAL A 56 4.72 0.25 7.62
CA VAL A 56 4.99 -0.56 6.41
C VAL A 56 5.04 0.31 5.16
N LEU A 57 4.10 1.24 5.00
CA LEU A 57 4.04 2.10 3.82
C LEU A 57 5.16 3.14 3.79
N GLU A 58 5.54 3.74 4.92
CA GLU A 58 6.59 4.77 5.02
C GLU A 58 7.94 4.26 4.52
N ILE A 59 8.37 3.07 4.97
CA ILE A 59 9.63 2.46 4.51
C ILE A 59 9.64 2.34 2.98
N HIS A 60 8.53 1.87 2.40
CA HIS A 60 8.43 1.69 0.96
C HIS A 60 8.26 3.01 0.19
N PHE A 61 7.67 4.04 0.80
CA PHE A 61 7.63 5.38 0.23
C PHE A 61 9.00 6.03 0.18
N ASP A 62 9.80 5.89 1.24
CA ASP A 62 11.17 6.42 1.25
C ASP A 62 12.03 5.75 0.19
N GLU A 63 11.89 4.43 0.00
CA GLU A 63 12.57 3.68 -1.08
C GLU A 63 12.12 4.12 -2.48
N LYS A 64 10.90 4.65 -2.60
CA LYS A 64 10.24 5.01 -3.87
C LYS A 64 10.07 6.50 -4.08
N GLU A 65 10.67 7.34 -3.24
CA GLU A 65 10.47 8.79 -3.24
C GLU A 65 10.69 9.41 -4.63
N ALA A 66 11.84 9.15 -5.24
CA ALA A 66 12.16 9.69 -6.57
C ALA A 66 11.20 9.21 -7.68
N GLU A 67 10.68 7.98 -7.56
CA GLU A 67 9.71 7.45 -8.51
C GLU A 67 8.33 8.11 -8.32
N LEU A 68 7.92 8.33 -7.07
CA LEU A 68 6.68 9.01 -6.70
C LEU A 68 6.69 10.49 -7.12
N ASP A 69 7.80 11.20 -6.89
CA ASP A 69 7.99 12.59 -7.29
C ASP A 69 7.97 12.78 -8.81
N SER A 70 8.26 11.72 -9.57
CA SER A 70 8.22 11.73 -11.04
C SER A 70 6.83 11.49 -11.61
N LEU A 71 5.83 11.14 -10.79
CA LEU A 71 4.48 10.88 -11.26
C LEU A 71 3.84 12.17 -11.79
N PRO A 72 3.17 12.13 -12.96
CA PRO A 72 2.50 13.30 -13.49
C PRO A 72 1.35 13.74 -12.60
N ALA A 73 1.14 15.05 -12.50
CA ALA A 73 -0.02 15.63 -11.83
C ALA A 73 -1.33 15.04 -12.38
N GLY A 74 -2.28 14.77 -11.50
CA GLY A 74 -3.55 14.11 -11.85
C GLY A 74 -3.49 12.58 -11.85
N THR A 75 -2.32 11.96 -11.60
CA THR A 75 -2.20 10.51 -11.42
C THR A 75 -3.18 10.05 -10.34
N LEU A 76 -4.00 9.06 -10.68
CA LEU A 76 -4.93 8.43 -9.75
C LEU A 76 -4.17 7.50 -8.82
N TYR A 77 -4.54 7.49 -7.55
CA TYR A 77 -3.98 6.53 -6.61
C TYR A 77 -5.01 6.07 -5.58
N GLY A 78 -4.78 4.89 -5.03
CA GLY A 78 -5.54 4.36 -3.92
C GLY A 78 -4.70 3.39 -3.10
N CYS A 79 -4.82 3.50 -1.78
CA CYS A 79 -4.06 2.71 -0.82
C CYS A 79 -4.98 1.86 0.04
N ASN A 80 -4.59 0.61 0.29
CA ASN A 80 -5.34 -0.25 1.20
C ASN A 80 -4.42 -1.31 1.83
N GLY A 81 -4.91 -1.97 2.87
CA GLY A 81 -4.15 -2.95 3.61
C GLY A 81 -4.99 -3.75 4.58
N TYR A 82 -4.44 -4.86 5.04
CA TYR A 82 -5.06 -5.69 6.08
C TYR A 82 -4.01 -6.24 7.03
N MET A 83 -4.46 -6.54 8.24
CA MET A 83 -3.68 -7.27 9.23
C MET A 83 -4.11 -8.73 9.21
N SER A 84 -3.15 -9.64 9.04
CA SER A 84 -3.37 -11.08 9.17
C SER A 84 -2.84 -11.53 10.51
N THR A 85 -3.76 -11.88 11.41
CA THR A 85 -3.42 -12.58 12.64
C THR A 85 -3.54 -14.08 12.37
N ARG A 86 -2.43 -14.74 12.04
CA ARG A 86 -2.43 -16.22 11.99
C ARG A 86 -2.29 -16.72 13.43
N SER A 87 -2.82 -17.90 13.75
CA SER A 87 -2.74 -18.51 15.09
C SER A 87 -1.32 -18.95 15.51
N THR A 88 -0.30 -18.33 14.93
CA THR A 88 1.13 -18.49 15.19
C THR A 88 1.63 -17.19 15.82
N GLU A 89 2.75 -17.22 16.53
CA GLU A 89 3.27 -16.09 17.33
C GLU A 89 3.54 -14.78 16.54
N ASP A 90 3.46 -14.84 15.20
CA ASP A 90 3.76 -13.74 14.28
C ASP A 90 2.49 -13.21 13.59
N ASP A 91 2.08 -12.01 13.99
CA ASP A 91 1.08 -11.21 13.26
C ASP A 91 1.76 -10.43 12.12
N TYR A 92 1.04 -10.17 11.03
CA TYR A 92 1.59 -9.41 9.89
C TYR A 92 0.63 -8.33 9.42
N VAL A 93 1.19 -7.21 8.95
CA VAL A 93 0.46 -6.20 8.20
C VAL A 93 0.91 -6.24 6.75
N SER A 94 -0.06 -6.22 5.84
CA SER A 94 0.18 -6.03 4.41
C SER A 94 -0.51 -4.75 3.96
N ALA A 95 0.17 -3.91 3.19
CA ALA A 95 -0.41 -2.69 2.65
C ALA A 95 0.20 -2.37 1.28
N VAL A 96 -0.60 -1.77 0.40
CA VAL A 96 -0.15 -1.32 -0.92
C VAL A 96 -0.92 -0.07 -1.35
N CYS A 97 -0.20 0.80 -2.05
CA CYS A 97 -0.73 1.91 -2.83
C CYS A 97 -0.52 1.60 -4.31
N LEU A 98 -1.59 1.69 -5.08
CA LEU A 98 -1.55 1.53 -6.53
C LEU A 98 -1.69 2.89 -7.20
N TYR A 99 -0.97 3.10 -8.29
CA TYR A 99 -0.95 4.36 -9.04
C TYR A 99 -1.27 4.11 -10.51
N LYS A 100 -2.08 5.01 -11.08
CA LYS A 100 -2.44 5.01 -12.50
C LYS A 100 -2.27 6.39 -13.10
N ARG A 101 -1.34 6.46 -14.04
CA ARG A 101 -1.11 7.65 -14.85
C ARG A 101 -2.29 7.83 -15.80
N GLN A 102 -2.70 9.09 -16.01
CA GLN A 102 -3.71 9.43 -17.02
C GLN A 102 -3.11 9.45 -18.43
#